data_AF-A0A4P5Z2X3-F1
#
_entry.id   AF-A0A4P5Z2X3-F1
#
_cell.length_a   1.000
_cell.length_b   1.000
_cell.length_c   1.000
_cell.angle_alpha   90.00
_cell.angle_beta   90.00
_cell.angle_gamma   90.00
#
_symmetry.space_group_name_H-M   'P 1'
#
loop_
_entity.id
_entity.type
_entity.pdbx_description
1 polymer ?
#
loop_
_entity_poly.entity_id
_entity_poly.type
_entity_poly.pdbx_seq_one_letter_code
_entity_poly.pdbx_strand_id
1 'polypeptide(L)'
;MTKMFCLPLLTGSLLAGLLTSPTIAVHAANALPPDARVAIIGDSITEQKLYSKFMEAYLVASTGRRDIKVFQFGWGGETAGGFAGRLENDLAAFQPTVATTCYGMNDGGYRPFDEGVGKNYENNMRTVVKKLAAVGVKHIVVGSPGAVDTKFFGARTSFPPGKSADGYNHSLAQLGVIGSKLAKEINQTYADVHSPMIDAMTKAKAALGESYDVCGKDGFHPGPNGHLIMAYAFLKALGVDGSIGEITVDLSGETTATGGHKVLGKSGAGVEIESSRYPFCFDADPKNSGSTRSITPFFPFNQDLNRFTLKVKNLTAAKAKVTWGKVTREFSKEQLEAGVNLAAEFPSTPFDEAFGKVLGAVANKQNF
;
A
#
# COMPACT_ATOMS: atom_id res chain seq x y z
N MET A 1 -27.24 -54.06 -1.34
CA MET A 1 -26.01 -54.28 -2.14
C MET A 1 -26.25 -53.64 -3.50
N THR A 2 -25.72 -52.44 -3.69
CA THR A 2 -26.03 -51.62 -4.87
C THR A 2 -24.72 -51.30 -5.56
N LYS A 3 -24.52 -51.91 -6.73
CA LYS A 3 -23.33 -51.77 -7.57
C LYS A 3 -23.44 -50.53 -8.44
N MET A 4 -22.38 -49.73 -8.41
CA MET A 4 -22.15 -48.55 -9.23
C MET A 4 -21.54 -49.01 -10.56
N PHE A 5 -22.12 -48.59 -11.69
CA PHE A 5 -21.54 -48.78 -13.02
C PHE A 5 -21.05 -47.45 -13.57
N CYS A 6 -19.81 -47.48 -14.06
CA CYS A 6 -19.12 -46.40 -14.74
C CYS A 6 -19.33 -46.60 -16.25
N LEU A 7 -19.64 -45.53 -16.99
CA LEU A 7 -19.52 -45.50 -18.46
C LEU A 7 -18.91 -44.15 -18.87
N PRO A 8 -17.98 -44.11 -19.86
CA PRO A 8 -17.21 -42.92 -20.19
C PRO A 8 -17.97 -42.05 -21.19
N LEU A 9 -17.87 -40.73 -21.03
CA LEU A 9 -18.32 -39.76 -22.02
C LEU A 9 -17.11 -39.25 -22.82
N LEU A 10 -17.09 -39.62 -24.10
CA LEU A 10 -16.17 -39.10 -25.10
C LEU A 10 -16.62 -37.71 -25.57
N THR A 11 -15.68 -36.77 -25.42
CA THR A 11 -15.29 -35.70 -26.37
C THR A 11 -16.38 -34.89 -27.06
N GLY A 12 -16.52 -33.65 -26.61
CA GLY A 12 -17.16 -32.55 -27.33
C GLY A 12 -16.73 -31.20 -26.75
N SER A 13 -15.43 -30.91 -26.74
CA SER A 13 -14.92 -29.61 -26.29
C SER A 13 -15.01 -28.60 -27.42
N LEU A 14 -16.05 -27.76 -27.37
CA LEU A 14 -16.09 -26.48 -28.07
C LEU A 14 -14.96 -25.61 -27.50
N LEU A 15 -13.91 -25.38 -28.28
CA LEU A 15 -12.87 -24.40 -27.95
C LEU A 15 -13.47 -23.00 -28.13
N ALA A 16 -14.08 -22.46 -27.07
CA ALA A 16 -14.32 -21.03 -26.96
C ALA A 16 -12.95 -20.37 -26.70
N GLY A 17 -12.34 -19.83 -27.75
CA GLY A 17 -11.12 -19.02 -27.63
C GLY A 17 -11.43 -17.78 -26.81
N LEU A 18 -11.08 -17.80 -25.51
CA LEU A 18 -10.94 -16.59 -24.73
C LEU A 18 -9.78 -15.78 -25.33
N LEU A 19 -10.13 -14.78 -26.14
CA LEU A 19 -9.27 -13.65 -26.43
C LEU A 19 -9.00 -12.93 -25.11
N THR A 20 -7.97 -13.35 -24.39
CA THR A 20 -7.37 -12.53 -23.35
C THR A 20 -6.77 -11.32 -24.04
N SER A 21 -7.51 -10.22 -24.03
CA SER A 21 -6.93 -8.92 -24.38
C SER A 21 -5.73 -8.71 -23.46
N PRO A 22 -4.52 -8.43 -23.99
CA PRO A 22 -3.42 -8.06 -23.14
C PRO A 22 -3.86 -6.78 -22.43
N THR A 23 -4.05 -6.86 -21.12
CA THR A 23 -4.03 -5.67 -20.28
C THR A 23 -2.66 -5.08 -20.46
N ILE A 24 -2.56 -4.05 -21.31
CA ILE A 24 -1.44 -3.14 -21.28
C ILE A 24 -1.51 -2.54 -19.88
N ALA A 25 -0.72 -3.10 -18.96
CA ALA A 25 -0.39 -2.45 -17.73
C ALA A 25 0.26 -1.14 -18.16
N VAL A 26 -0.51 -0.05 -18.14
CA VAL A 26 0.03 1.29 -18.16
C VAL A 26 0.94 1.34 -16.94
N HIS A 27 2.23 1.07 -17.14
CA HIS A 27 3.23 1.35 -16.15
C HIS A 27 3.07 2.85 -15.88
N ALA A 28 2.53 3.18 -14.70
CA ALA A 28 2.67 4.53 -14.19
C ALA A 28 4.16 4.83 -14.29
N ALA A 29 4.52 5.85 -15.08
CA ALA A 29 5.90 6.26 -15.21
C ALA A 29 6.45 6.46 -13.79
N ASN A 30 7.53 5.77 -13.46
CA ASN A 30 8.11 5.79 -12.12
C ASN A 30 8.31 7.26 -11.68
N ALA A 31 7.55 7.70 -10.68
CA ALA A 31 7.53 9.09 -10.23
C ALA A 31 8.72 9.42 -9.33
N LEU A 32 9.64 8.45 -9.12
CA LEU A 32 10.80 8.55 -8.24
C LEU A 32 12.09 8.67 -9.08
N PRO A 33 12.47 9.89 -9.51
CA PRO A 33 13.75 10.11 -10.19
C PRO A 33 14.94 9.76 -9.26
N PRO A 34 16.17 9.65 -9.80
CA PRO A 34 17.39 9.61 -8.97
C PRO A 34 17.43 10.77 -7.98
N ASP A 35 17.92 10.51 -6.77
CA ASP A 35 18.01 11.46 -5.64
C ASP A 35 16.66 12.09 -5.24
N ALA A 36 15.55 11.36 -5.46
CA ALA A 36 14.21 11.88 -5.20
C ALA A 36 14.05 12.39 -3.75
N ARG A 37 13.48 13.58 -3.64
CA ARG A 37 13.12 14.23 -2.38
C ARG A 37 11.59 14.26 -2.29
N VAL A 38 11.03 13.33 -1.54
CA VAL A 38 9.59 13.07 -1.46
C VAL A 38 8.99 13.81 -0.27
N ALA A 39 8.10 14.76 -0.55
CA ALA A 39 7.28 15.43 0.46
C ALA A 39 5.91 14.73 0.58
N ILE A 40 5.61 14.19 1.75
CA ILE A 40 4.32 13.57 2.07
C ILE A 40 3.46 14.59 2.81
N ILE A 41 2.43 15.11 2.16
CA ILE A 41 1.67 16.28 2.60
C ILE A 41 0.22 15.89 2.89
N GLY A 42 -0.33 16.39 3.99
CA GLY A 42 -1.75 16.24 4.29
C GLY A 42 -2.12 16.83 5.65
N ASP A 43 -3.26 16.42 6.16
CA ASP A 43 -3.86 16.91 7.40
C ASP A 43 -3.42 16.12 8.66
N SER A 44 -4.28 16.05 9.68
CA SER A 44 -4.06 15.29 10.92
C SER A 44 -3.74 13.83 10.69
N ILE A 45 -4.28 13.20 9.64
CA ILE A 45 -4.00 11.80 9.32
C ILE A 45 -2.53 11.65 8.90
N THR A 46 -1.97 12.67 8.25
CA THR A 46 -0.53 12.70 7.91
C THR A 46 0.32 13.02 9.14
N GLU A 47 -0.17 13.90 10.01
CA GLU A 47 0.48 14.27 11.27
C GLU A 47 0.61 13.08 12.24
N GLN A 48 -0.22 12.03 12.10
CA GLN A 48 -0.07 10.75 12.82
C GLN A 48 1.21 9.98 12.43
N LYS A 49 1.85 10.31 11.29
CA LYS A 49 3.14 9.77 10.84
C LYS A 49 3.20 8.25 10.64
N LEU A 50 2.06 7.60 10.44
CA LEU A 50 2.01 6.15 10.25
C LEU A 50 2.20 5.76 8.78
N TYR A 51 1.34 6.22 7.87
CA TYR A 51 1.48 5.87 6.45
C TYR A 51 2.75 6.48 5.84
N SER A 52 3.15 7.69 6.26
CA SER A 52 4.42 8.31 5.84
C SER A 52 5.64 7.49 6.27
N LYS A 53 5.61 6.93 7.48
CA LYS A 53 6.65 6.02 7.98
C LYS A 53 6.69 4.72 7.18
N PHE A 54 5.52 4.13 6.89
CA PHE A 54 5.45 2.90 6.08
C PHE A 54 5.94 3.13 4.66
N MET A 55 5.56 4.24 4.03
CA MET A 55 6.05 4.64 2.71
C MET A 55 7.57 4.81 2.73
N GLU A 56 8.12 5.58 3.68
CA GLU A 56 9.57 5.78 3.74
C GLU A 56 10.33 4.48 3.97
N ALA A 57 9.91 3.67 4.96
CA ALA A 57 10.56 2.39 5.24
C ALA A 57 10.54 1.47 4.00
N TYR A 58 9.43 1.43 3.28
CA TYR A 58 9.33 0.71 2.02
C TYR A 58 10.28 1.26 0.95
N LEU A 59 10.28 2.58 0.75
CA LEU A 59 11.12 3.22 -0.26
C LEU A 59 12.60 2.96 -0.01
N VAL A 60 13.08 3.00 1.23
CA VAL A 60 14.51 2.80 1.53
C VAL A 60 14.90 1.32 1.64
N ALA A 61 14.10 0.49 2.32
CA ALA A 61 14.46 -0.90 2.60
C ALA A 61 13.95 -1.87 1.54
N SER A 62 12.70 -1.70 1.07
CA SER A 62 12.10 -2.62 0.11
C SER A 62 12.49 -2.35 -1.33
N THR A 63 12.69 -1.09 -1.72
CA THR A 63 13.26 -0.78 -3.06
C THR A 63 14.79 -0.80 -3.08
N GLY A 64 15.44 -0.69 -1.91
CA GLY A 64 16.90 -0.58 -1.79
C GLY A 64 17.48 0.77 -2.22
N ARG A 65 16.63 1.75 -2.57
CA ARG A 65 17.05 3.10 -2.98
C ARG A 65 17.48 3.93 -1.76
N ARG A 66 18.79 4.07 -1.59
CA ARG A 66 19.41 4.86 -0.50
C ARG A 66 19.52 6.35 -0.79
N ASP A 67 19.27 6.74 -2.04
CA ASP A 67 19.32 8.11 -2.54
C ASP A 67 18.00 8.88 -2.27
N ILE A 68 16.91 8.16 -1.99
CA ILE A 68 15.61 8.79 -1.69
C ILE A 68 15.63 9.43 -0.29
N LYS A 69 15.15 10.66 -0.20
CA LYS A 69 14.91 11.39 1.05
C LYS A 69 13.42 11.66 1.19
N VAL A 70 12.85 11.35 2.34
CA VAL A 70 11.43 11.56 2.63
C VAL A 70 11.26 12.54 3.78
N PHE A 71 10.28 13.43 3.64
CA PHE A 71 9.86 14.41 4.63
C PHE A 71 8.33 14.40 4.70
N GLN A 72 7.76 14.58 5.89
CA GLN A 72 6.31 14.64 6.08
C GLN A 72 5.90 16.05 6.50
N PHE A 73 4.77 16.53 6.00
CA PHE A 73 4.22 17.87 6.21
C PHE A 73 2.76 17.79 6.66
N GLY A 74 2.45 16.86 7.57
CA GLY A 74 1.14 16.71 8.18
C GLY A 74 0.83 17.83 9.16
N TRP A 75 -0.40 18.36 9.13
CA TRP A 75 -0.85 19.39 10.06
C TRP A 75 -2.29 19.15 10.52
N GLY A 76 -2.50 19.09 11.84
CA GLY A 76 -3.79 18.80 12.45
C GLY A 76 -4.93 19.75 12.05
N GLY A 77 -6.03 19.19 11.53
CA GLY A 77 -7.22 19.97 11.14
C GLY A 77 -7.06 20.81 9.87
N GLU A 78 -5.94 20.70 9.16
CA GLU A 78 -5.67 21.45 7.95
C GLU A 78 -6.61 21.05 6.79
N THR A 79 -6.98 22.05 5.97
CA THR A 79 -7.63 21.87 4.66
C THR A 79 -6.63 22.16 3.55
N ALA A 80 -6.94 21.80 2.30
CA ALA A 80 -6.07 22.15 1.16
C ALA A 80 -5.78 23.66 1.07
N GLY A 81 -6.74 24.50 1.49
CA GLY A 81 -6.57 25.96 1.52
C GLY A 81 -5.57 26.42 2.58
N GLY A 82 -5.56 25.78 3.75
CA GLY A 82 -4.57 26.04 4.81
C GLY A 82 -3.15 25.75 4.32
N PHE A 83 -2.96 24.60 3.68
CA PHE A 83 -1.67 24.23 3.12
C PHE A 83 -1.23 25.19 2.02
N ALA A 84 -2.14 25.56 1.11
CA ALA A 84 -1.86 26.55 0.08
C ALA A 84 -1.35 27.89 0.66
N GLY A 85 -1.77 28.26 1.88
CA GLY A 85 -1.31 29.44 2.60
C GLY A 85 0.15 29.36 3.07
N ARG A 86 0.59 28.20 3.58
CA ARG A 86 1.93 28.02 4.17
C ARG A 86 2.97 27.33 3.25
N LEU A 87 2.52 26.74 2.15
CA LEU A 87 3.32 25.85 1.29
C LEU A 87 4.71 26.39 0.97
N GLU A 88 4.83 27.62 0.49
CA GLU A 88 6.13 28.17 0.05
C GLU A 88 7.10 28.29 1.23
N ASN A 89 6.65 28.84 2.35
CA ASN A 89 7.45 29.02 3.56
C ASN A 89 7.93 27.68 4.12
N ASP A 90 7.03 26.71 4.19
CA ASP A 90 7.29 25.45 4.88
C ASP A 90 8.04 24.43 4.02
N LEU A 91 7.82 24.47 2.69
CA LEU A 91 8.29 23.42 1.79
C LEU A 91 9.56 23.82 1.01
N ALA A 92 9.74 25.09 0.66
CA ALA A 92 10.77 25.50 -0.30
C ALA A 92 12.20 25.17 0.18
N ALA A 93 12.48 25.33 1.48
CA ALA A 93 13.78 25.01 2.07
C ALA A 93 14.16 23.52 1.93
N PHE A 94 13.17 22.64 1.81
CA PHE A 94 13.37 21.20 1.63
C PHE A 94 13.54 20.81 0.16
N GLN A 95 13.33 21.71 -0.80
CA GLN A 95 13.54 21.48 -2.23
C GLN A 95 12.99 20.11 -2.71
N PRO A 96 11.71 19.77 -2.46
CA PRO A 96 11.18 18.49 -2.89
C PRO A 96 11.14 18.38 -4.42
N THR A 97 11.43 17.18 -4.92
CA THR A 97 11.31 16.85 -6.34
C THR A 97 10.02 16.08 -6.63
N VAL A 98 9.47 15.43 -5.61
CA VAL A 98 8.23 14.64 -5.63
C VAL A 98 7.34 15.07 -4.47
N ALA A 99 6.04 15.19 -4.68
CA ALA A 99 5.08 15.47 -3.61
C ALA A 99 3.86 14.55 -3.69
N THR A 100 3.38 14.06 -2.55
CA THR A 100 2.07 13.41 -2.43
C THR A 100 1.15 14.30 -1.61
N THR A 101 -0.10 14.49 -2.01
CA THR A 101 -1.09 15.26 -1.24
C THR A 101 -2.25 14.37 -0.79
N CYS A 102 -2.67 14.45 0.47
CA CYS A 102 -3.84 13.75 1.01
C CYS A 102 -4.74 14.75 1.75
N TYR A 103 -5.65 15.40 1.02
CA TYR A 103 -6.61 16.37 1.56
C TYR A 103 -8.04 16.03 1.14
N GLY A 104 -9.02 16.53 1.91
CA GLY A 104 -10.44 16.29 1.70
C GLY A 104 -11.20 15.93 2.98
N MET A 105 -10.52 15.37 3.99
CA MET A 105 -11.17 14.97 5.24
C MET A 105 -11.69 16.17 6.04
N ASN A 106 -10.97 17.29 6.07
CA ASN A 106 -11.47 18.52 6.68
C ASN A 106 -12.24 19.40 5.67
N ASP A 107 -11.82 19.40 4.41
CA ASP A 107 -12.45 20.19 3.33
C ASP A 107 -13.91 19.79 3.08
N GLY A 108 -14.24 18.51 3.25
CA GLY A 108 -15.60 17.99 3.15
C GLY A 108 -16.52 18.45 4.28
N GLY A 109 -15.97 18.96 5.39
CA GLY A 109 -16.75 19.53 6.49
C GLY A 109 -17.63 18.53 7.24
N TYR A 110 -17.35 17.22 7.13
CA TYR A 110 -18.06 16.17 7.86
C TYR A 110 -19.57 16.11 7.58
N ARG A 111 -19.99 16.52 6.38
CA ARG A 111 -21.38 16.64 5.93
C ARG A 111 -21.59 16.03 4.54
N PRO A 112 -22.85 15.74 4.15
CA PRO A 112 -23.16 15.35 2.78
C PRO A 112 -22.66 16.37 1.75
N PHE A 113 -22.35 15.89 0.56
CA PHE A 113 -21.76 16.67 -0.51
C PHE A 113 -22.72 17.76 -0.99
N ASP A 114 -22.18 18.94 -1.23
CA ASP A 114 -22.83 20.01 -2.00
C ASP A 114 -21.82 20.65 -2.96
N GLU A 115 -22.31 21.34 -3.98
CA GLU A 115 -21.46 21.95 -5.00
C GLU A 115 -20.48 22.98 -4.45
N GLY A 116 -20.83 23.66 -3.35
CA GLY A 116 -19.97 24.61 -2.66
C GLY A 116 -18.75 23.93 -2.02
N VAL A 117 -18.95 22.78 -1.38
CA VAL A 117 -17.86 21.92 -0.87
C VAL A 117 -16.92 21.54 -2.00
N GLY A 118 -17.47 20.99 -3.09
CA GLY A 118 -16.69 20.57 -4.25
C GLY A 118 -15.89 21.71 -4.87
N LYS A 119 -16.54 22.85 -5.12
CA LYS A 119 -15.90 24.03 -5.73
C LYS A 119 -14.79 24.61 -4.85
N ASN A 120 -15.01 24.69 -3.54
CA ASN A 120 -14.00 25.18 -2.61
C ASN A 120 -12.78 24.25 -2.59
N TYR A 121 -13.00 22.93 -2.48
CA TYR A 121 -11.93 21.95 -2.54
C TYR A 121 -11.16 22.01 -3.87
N GLU A 122 -11.86 22.06 -5.01
CA GLU A 122 -11.23 22.15 -6.33
C GLU A 122 -10.33 23.40 -6.45
N ASN A 123 -10.82 24.56 -6.03
CA ASN A 123 -10.05 25.81 -6.08
C ASN A 123 -8.79 25.76 -5.21
N ASN A 124 -8.91 25.19 -4.00
CA ASN A 124 -7.79 25.08 -3.08
C ASN A 124 -6.75 24.07 -3.59
N MET A 125 -7.18 22.88 -4.02
CA MET A 125 -6.28 21.87 -4.58
C MET A 125 -5.61 22.35 -5.86
N ARG A 126 -6.31 23.08 -6.73
CA ARG A 126 -5.73 23.73 -7.92
C ARG A 126 -4.63 24.73 -7.53
N THR A 127 -4.82 25.46 -6.43
CA THR A 127 -3.81 26.37 -5.89
C THR A 127 -2.61 25.60 -5.34
N VAL A 128 -2.84 24.51 -4.59
CA VAL A 128 -1.79 23.64 -4.05
C VAL A 128 -0.90 23.09 -5.17
N VAL A 129 -1.47 22.44 -6.19
CA VAL A 129 -0.68 21.83 -7.26
C VAL A 129 0.10 22.87 -8.08
N LYS A 130 -0.47 24.05 -8.31
CA LYS A 130 0.21 25.16 -8.98
C LYS A 130 1.41 25.65 -8.15
N LYS A 131 1.24 25.80 -6.84
CA LYS A 131 2.31 26.26 -5.95
C LYS A 131 3.39 25.19 -5.76
N LEU A 132 3.04 23.90 -5.69
CA LEU A 132 4.01 22.79 -5.68
C LEU A 132 4.92 22.83 -6.91
N ALA A 133 4.33 23.01 -8.10
CA ALA A 133 5.11 23.16 -9.33
C ALA A 133 6.01 24.41 -9.30
N ALA A 134 5.50 25.53 -8.78
CA ALA A 134 6.26 26.79 -8.67
C ALA A 134 7.48 26.67 -7.74
N VAL A 135 7.42 25.87 -6.68
CA VAL A 135 8.56 25.61 -5.78
C VAL A 135 9.48 24.47 -6.27
N GLY A 136 9.29 24.00 -7.51
CA GLY A 136 10.20 23.07 -8.18
C GLY A 136 9.83 21.59 -8.11
N VAL A 137 8.66 21.23 -7.56
CA VAL A 137 8.19 19.84 -7.59
C VAL A 137 7.83 19.43 -9.01
N LYS A 138 8.47 18.38 -9.52
CA LYS A 138 8.27 17.89 -10.90
C LYS A 138 7.22 16.79 -10.99
N HIS A 139 7.14 15.94 -9.96
CA HIS A 139 6.19 14.84 -9.88
C HIS A 139 5.24 15.07 -8.71
N ILE A 140 3.95 15.19 -9.01
CA ILE A 140 2.90 15.40 -8.01
C ILE A 140 1.98 14.19 -8.06
N VAL A 141 1.71 13.59 -6.91
CA VAL A 141 0.69 12.56 -6.73
C VAL A 141 -0.47 13.19 -5.96
N VAL A 142 -1.56 13.48 -6.67
CA VAL A 142 -2.79 13.95 -6.06
C VAL A 142 -3.52 12.75 -5.47
N GLY A 143 -3.47 12.60 -4.15
CA GLY A 143 -4.23 11.58 -3.44
C GLY A 143 -5.67 12.00 -3.19
N SER A 144 -6.60 11.05 -3.30
CA SER A 144 -7.93 11.21 -2.73
C SER A 144 -7.86 11.31 -1.21
N PRO A 145 -8.86 11.89 -0.53
CA PRO A 145 -9.01 11.64 0.89
C PRO A 145 -9.19 10.13 1.16
N GLY A 146 -8.93 9.72 2.40
CA GLY A 146 -9.28 8.38 2.87
C GLY A 146 -10.80 8.20 3.04
N ALA A 147 -11.19 7.26 3.88
CA ALA A 147 -12.58 6.99 4.23
C ALA A 147 -12.87 7.31 5.70
N VAL A 148 -14.15 7.29 6.07
CA VAL A 148 -14.61 7.27 7.45
C VAL A 148 -15.21 5.91 7.81
N ASP A 149 -15.08 5.53 9.08
CA ASP A 149 -15.49 4.20 9.54
C ASP A 149 -17.01 4.07 9.54
N THR A 150 -17.53 2.99 8.95
CA THR A 150 -18.98 2.75 8.81
C THR A 150 -19.71 2.60 10.14
N LYS A 151 -19.00 2.22 11.22
CA LYS A 151 -19.58 2.08 12.56
C LYS A 151 -19.34 3.30 13.43
N PHE A 152 -18.11 3.81 13.43
CA PHE A 152 -17.67 4.77 14.44
C PHE A 152 -17.87 6.24 14.04
N PHE A 153 -18.05 6.53 12.74
CA PHE A 153 -18.29 7.89 12.29
C PHE A 153 -19.68 8.42 12.66
N GLY A 154 -19.79 9.74 12.88
CA GLY A 154 -21.06 10.42 13.14
C GLY A 154 -21.45 10.52 14.62
N ALA A 155 -20.69 9.89 15.53
CA ALA A 155 -20.95 9.93 16.96
C ALA A 155 -20.63 11.30 17.61
N ARG A 156 -19.77 12.13 16.98
CA ARG A 156 -19.38 13.44 17.52
C ARG A 156 -20.52 14.45 17.36
N THR A 157 -20.97 15.04 18.47
CA THR A 157 -22.06 16.04 18.48
C THR A 157 -21.68 17.36 17.81
N SER A 158 -20.38 17.70 17.76
CA SER A 158 -19.85 18.89 17.08
C SER A 158 -19.95 18.84 15.56
N PHE A 159 -20.22 17.66 14.98
CA PHE A 159 -20.41 17.50 13.55
C PHE A 159 -21.80 17.98 13.11
N PRO A 160 -21.91 18.51 11.88
CA PRO A 160 -23.12 19.15 11.37
C PRO A 160 -24.34 18.21 11.31
N PRO A 161 -25.56 18.78 11.19
CA PRO A 161 -26.78 18.00 10.95
C PRO A 161 -26.65 17.13 9.70
N GLY A 162 -27.29 15.94 9.72
CA GLY A 162 -27.25 15.00 8.58
C GLY A 162 -25.94 14.22 8.44
N LYS A 163 -25.02 14.31 9.41
CA LYS A 163 -23.82 13.47 9.48
C LYS A 163 -24.18 11.98 9.46
N SER A 164 -23.55 11.24 8.55
CA SER A 164 -23.60 9.78 8.48
C SER A 164 -22.33 9.27 7.82
N ALA A 165 -21.94 8.03 8.12
CA ALA A 165 -20.77 7.42 7.49
C ALA A 165 -20.97 7.31 5.97
N ASP A 166 -22.15 6.87 5.53
CA ASP A 166 -22.48 6.75 4.10
C ASP A 166 -22.47 8.10 3.39
N GLY A 167 -23.12 9.11 3.98
CA GLY A 167 -23.20 10.45 3.40
C GLY A 167 -21.83 11.11 3.31
N TYR A 168 -20.97 10.91 4.32
CA TYR A 168 -19.64 11.51 4.28
C TYR A 168 -18.66 10.73 3.40
N ASN A 169 -18.69 9.40 3.41
CA ASN A 169 -17.92 8.61 2.44
C ASN A 169 -18.31 8.94 1.00
N HIS A 170 -19.60 9.16 0.71
CA HIS A 170 -20.04 9.65 -0.60
C HIS A 170 -19.39 11.01 -0.94
N SER A 171 -19.32 11.91 0.03
CA SER A 171 -18.69 13.23 -0.15
C SER A 171 -17.20 13.12 -0.41
N LEU A 172 -16.48 12.30 0.37
CA LEU A 172 -15.05 12.03 0.18
C LEU A 172 -14.77 11.39 -1.18
N ALA A 173 -15.65 10.49 -1.65
CA ALA A 173 -15.56 9.93 -3.00
C ALA A 173 -15.70 11.00 -4.09
N GLN A 174 -16.65 11.95 -3.95
CA GLN A 174 -16.78 13.08 -4.88
C GLN A 174 -15.55 13.99 -4.88
N LEU A 175 -14.94 14.24 -3.71
CA LEU A 175 -13.66 14.96 -3.63
C LEU A 175 -12.53 14.18 -4.31
N GLY A 176 -12.51 12.86 -4.19
CA GLY A 176 -11.60 11.99 -4.96
C GLY A 176 -11.77 12.14 -6.47
N VAL A 177 -13.01 12.20 -6.98
CA VAL A 177 -13.30 12.46 -8.41
C VAL A 177 -12.72 13.81 -8.85
N ILE A 178 -12.88 14.86 -8.03
CA ILE A 178 -12.29 16.18 -8.30
C ILE A 178 -10.76 16.10 -8.33
N GLY A 179 -10.14 15.41 -7.37
CA GLY A 179 -8.68 15.19 -7.34
C GLY A 179 -8.17 14.45 -8.59
N SER A 180 -8.90 13.42 -9.03
CA SER A 180 -8.59 12.66 -10.25
C SER A 180 -8.66 13.53 -11.49
N LYS A 181 -9.73 14.34 -11.62
CA LYS A 181 -9.88 15.33 -12.69
C LYS A 181 -8.69 16.30 -12.71
N LEU A 182 -8.35 16.89 -11.56
CA LEU A 182 -7.24 17.84 -11.45
C LEU A 182 -5.90 17.22 -11.83
N ALA A 183 -5.59 16.02 -11.35
CA ALA A 183 -4.36 15.30 -11.71
C ALA A 183 -4.25 15.12 -13.23
N LYS A 184 -5.36 14.75 -13.88
CA LYS A 184 -5.43 14.60 -15.33
C LYS A 184 -5.22 15.92 -16.07
N GLU A 185 -5.85 17.00 -15.60
CA GLU A 185 -5.70 18.35 -16.18
C GLU A 185 -4.25 18.85 -16.16
N ILE A 186 -3.51 18.57 -15.08
CA ILE A 186 -2.12 19.00 -14.93
C ILE A 186 -1.10 17.95 -15.41
N ASN A 187 -1.56 16.85 -16.02
CA ASN A 187 -0.75 15.71 -16.46
C ASN A 187 0.17 15.15 -15.36
N GLN A 188 -0.41 14.93 -14.17
CA GLN A 188 0.24 14.36 -13.00
C GLN A 188 -0.50 13.10 -12.53
N THR A 189 0.05 12.41 -11.54
CA THR A 189 -0.47 11.14 -11.07
C THR A 189 -1.60 11.34 -10.08
N TYR A 190 -2.61 10.46 -10.12
CA TYR A 190 -3.65 10.34 -9.10
C TYR A 190 -3.44 9.07 -8.26
N ALA A 191 -3.60 9.18 -6.93
CA ALA A 191 -3.66 8.04 -6.03
C ALA A 191 -5.07 7.90 -5.43
N ASP A 192 -5.75 6.80 -5.74
CA ASP A 192 -7.02 6.46 -5.10
C ASP A 192 -6.76 5.80 -3.75
N VAL A 193 -6.96 6.55 -2.67
CA VAL A 193 -6.86 6.07 -1.29
C VAL A 193 -8.23 5.61 -0.78
N HIS A 194 -9.30 6.26 -1.23
CA HIS A 194 -10.66 6.06 -0.73
C HIS A 194 -11.18 4.66 -1.06
N SER A 195 -11.12 4.25 -2.33
CA SER A 195 -11.74 2.98 -2.75
C SER A 195 -11.08 1.76 -2.10
N PRO A 196 -9.73 1.66 -2.02
CA PRO A 196 -9.09 0.56 -1.30
C PRO A 196 -9.44 0.53 0.19
N MET A 197 -9.62 1.69 0.84
CA MET A 197 -10.03 1.73 2.24
C MET A 197 -11.47 1.23 2.42
N ILE A 198 -12.42 1.64 1.57
CA ILE A 198 -13.81 1.17 1.60
C ILE A 198 -13.89 -0.34 1.35
N ASP A 199 -13.20 -0.84 0.34
CA ASP A 199 -13.21 -2.26 -0.03
C ASP A 199 -12.61 -3.14 1.08
N ALA A 200 -11.42 -2.77 1.58
CA ALA A 200 -10.77 -3.52 2.66
C ALA A 200 -11.56 -3.45 3.96
N MET A 201 -12.15 -2.29 4.31
CA MET A 201 -13.00 -2.15 5.49
C MET A 201 -14.25 -3.03 5.40
N THR A 202 -14.91 -3.06 4.25
CA THR A 202 -16.10 -3.90 4.01
C THR A 202 -15.76 -5.37 4.23
N LYS A 203 -14.68 -5.85 3.61
CA LYS A 203 -14.22 -7.25 3.73
C LYS A 203 -13.76 -7.58 5.16
N ALA A 204 -13.03 -6.68 5.81
CA ALA A 204 -12.53 -6.87 7.16
C ALA A 204 -13.65 -6.92 8.20
N LYS A 205 -14.63 -6.01 8.14
CA LYS A 205 -15.79 -6.02 9.06
C LYS A 205 -16.67 -7.26 8.84
N ALA A 206 -16.85 -7.70 7.60
CA ALA A 206 -17.54 -8.96 7.31
C ALA A 206 -16.85 -10.18 7.94
N ALA A 207 -15.51 -10.20 7.99
CA ALA A 207 -14.74 -11.33 8.51
C ALA A 207 -14.42 -11.25 10.02
N LEU A 208 -14.22 -10.05 10.56
CA LEU A 208 -13.71 -9.80 11.93
C LEU A 208 -14.73 -9.08 12.83
N GLY A 209 -15.89 -8.73 12.27
CA GLY A 209 -17.00 -8.07 12.97
C GLY A 209 -16.98 -6.55 12.88
N GLU A 210 -18.14 -5.94 13.03
CA GLU A 210 -18.37 -4.49 12.87
C GLU A 210 -17.50 -3.60 13.76
N SER A 211 -17.02 -4.11 14.90
CA SER A 211 -16.13 -3.38 15.82
C SER A 211 -14.68 -3.30 15.35
N TYR A 212 -14.29 -4.02 14.29
CA TYR A 212 -12.98 -3.86 13.67
C TYR A 212 -12.93 -2.51 12.94
N ASP A 213 -12.20 -1.54 13.50
CA ASP A 213 -12.08 -0.20 12.95
C ASP A 213 -10.95 -0.11 11.93
N VAL A 214 -11.24 0.38 10.72
CA VAL A 214 -10.21 0.69 9.71
C VAL A 214 -9.84 2.16 9.72
N CYS A 215 -10.83 3.03 9.94
CA CYS A 215 -10.64 4.48 9.97
C CYS A 215 -10.59 5.01 11.42
N GLY A 216 -10.26 4.14 12.39
CA GLY A 216 -10.18 4.50 13.79
C GLY A 216 -11.52 4.48 14.52
N LYS A 217 -11.48 4.30 15.83
CA LYS A 217 -12.66 4.35 16.72
C LYS A 217 -13.27 5.73 16.87
N ASP A 218 -12.57 6.78 16.44
CA ASP A 218 -13.11 8.12 16.39
C ASP A 218 -13.79 8.44 15.05
N GLY A 219 -13.73 7.48 14.11
CA GLY A 219 -14.42 7.47 12.84
C GLY A 219 -13.61 7.97 11.66
N PHE A 220 -12.43 8.58 11.85
CA PHE A 220 -11.66 9.15 10.72
C PHE A 220 -10.15 9.25 10.91
N HIS A 221 -9.57 8.91 12.06
CA HIS A 221 -8.12 8.76 12.24
C HIS A 221 -7.72 7.28 12.26
N PRO A 222 -7.26 6.71 11.12
CA PRO A 222 -6.92 5.30 11.04
C PRO A 222 -5.84 4.86 12.04
N GLY A 223 -5.90 3.59 12.42
CA GLY A 223 -4.79 2.90 13.06
C GLY A 223 -3.77 2.37 12.03
N PRO A 224 -2.77 1.59 12.48
CA PRO A 224 -1.77 0.99 11.59
C PRO A 224 -2.38 0.20 10.42
N ASN A 225 -3.52 -0.47 10.62
CA ASN A 225 -4.21 -1.18 9.54
C ASN A 225 -4.64 -0.27 8.38
N GLY A 226 -5.39 0.79 8.63
CA GLY A 226 -5.85 1.72 7.61
C GLY A 226 -4.70 2.51 7.00
N HIS A 227 -3.71 2.89 7.80
CA HIS A 227 -2.50 3.54 7.31
C HIS A 227 -1.67 2.65 6.36
N LEU A 228 -1.71 1.33 6.51
CA LEU A 228 -1.07 0.42 5.55
C LEU A 228 -1.77 0.47 4.17
N ILE A 229 -3.11 0.56 4.15
CA ILE A 229 -3.88 0.71 2.91
C ILE A 229 -3.56 2.05 2.23
N MET A 230 -3.46 3.13 3.02
CA MET A 230 -3.04 4.43 2.50
C MET A 230 -1.65 4.39 1.88
N ALA A 231 -0.67 3.79 2.59
CA ALA A 231 0.68 3.63 2.07
C ALA A 231 0.70 2.82 0.77
N TYR A 232 -0.11 1.75 0.68
CA TYR A 232 -0.26 0.96 -0.54
C TYR A 232 -0.74 1.79 -1.74
N ALA A 233 -1.76 2.62 -1.56
CA ALA A 233 -2.29 3.47 -2.64
C ALA A 233 -1.22 4.45 -3.16
N PHE A 234 -0.52 5.13 -2.27
CA PHE A 234 0.53 6.08 -2.64
C PHE A 234 1.76 5.40 -3.24
N LEU A 235 2.21 4.27 -2.70
CA LEU A 235 3.35 3.52 -3.24
C LEU A 235 3.07 3.08 -4.68
N LYS A 236 1.86 2.55 -4.95
CA LYS A 236 1.45 2.21 -6.32
C LYS A 236 1.43 3.42 -7.25
N ALA A 237 0.90 4.55 -6.79
CA ALA A 237 0.89 5.78 -7.58
C ALA A 237 2.32 6.32 -7.83
N LEU A 238 3.25 6.11 -6.91
CA LEU A 238 4.67 6.44 -7.12
C LEU A 238 5.35 5.52 -8.14
N GLY A 239 4.70 4.45 -8.57
CA GLY A 239 5.19 3.54 -9.61
C GLY A 239 6.19 2.51 -9.10
N VAL A 240 6.19 2.20 -7.80
CA VAL A 240 6.99 1.07 -7.29
C VAL A 240 6.34 -0.24 -7.74
N ASP A 241 7.15 -1.20 -8.20
CA ASP A 241 6.64 -2.42 -8.82
C ASP A 241 6.30 -3.53 -7.82
N GLY A 242 6.89 -3.52 -6.62
CA GLY A 242 6.72 -4.56 -5.60
C GLY A 242 7.60 -5.81 -5.77
N SER A 243 8.52 -5.81 -6.72
CA SER A 243 9.47 -6.91 -6.91
C SER A 243 10.62 -6.78 -5.92
N ILE A 244 10.55 -7.50 -4.81
CA ILE A 244 11.62 -7.51 -3.79
C ILE A 244 12.81 -8.31 -4.32
N GLY A 245 12.55 -9.51 -4.82
CA GLY A 245 13.55 -10.37 -5.44
C GLY A 245 13.05 -11.80 -5.64
N GLU A 246 13.87 -12.60 -6.29
CA GLU A 246 13.62 -14.03 -6.48
C GLU A 246 14.85 -14.83 -6.04
N ILE A 247 14.63 -15.90 -5.27
CA ILE A 247 15.62 -16.95 -4.97
C ILE A 247 15.20 -18.19 -5.73
N THR A 248 16.06 -18.67 -6.63
CA THR A 248 15.85 -19.95 -7.33
C THR A 248 16.81 -20.99 -6.79
N VAL A 249 16.29 -21.99 -6.09
CA VAL A 249 17.06 -23.14 -5.59
C VAL A 249 16.93 -24.29 -6.59
N ASP A 250 17.99 -24.59 -7.32
CA ASP A 250 18.06 -25.79 -8.15
C ASP A 250 18.68 -26.93 -7.36
N LEU A 251 17.94 -28.01 -7.10
CA LEU A 251 18.46 -29.13 -6.30
C LEU A 251 19.53 -29.96 -7.01
N SER A 252 19.61 -29.90 -8.35
CA SER A 252 20.62 -30.57 -9.18
C SER A 252 21.60 -29.60 -9.84
N GLY A 253 21.46 -28.30 -9.60
CA GLY A 253 22.20 -27.26 -10.30
C GLY A 253 22.57 -26.08 -9.41
N GLU A 254 22.77 -24.95 -10.07
CA GLU A 254 23.14 -23.69 -9.43
C GLU A 254 21.92 -22.98 -8.83
N THR A 255 22.12 -22.47 -7.61
CA THR A 255 21.15 -21.59 -6.96
C THR A 255 21.45 -20.15 -7.33
N THR A 256 20.44 -19.38 -7.71
CA THR A 256 20.57 -17.96 -8.05
C THR A 256 19.67 -17.07 -7.19
N ALA A 257 20.03 -15.80 -7.06
CA ALA A 257 19.23 -14.79 -6.38
C ALA A 257 19.30 -13.46 -7.15
N THR A 258 18.21 -12.70 -7.15
CA THR A 258 18.08 -11.41 -7.86
C THR A 258 17.60 -10.30 -6.92
N GLY A 259 17.47 -9.06 -7.41
CA GLY A 259 16.79 -8.00 -6.66
C GLY A 259 17.52 -7.55 -5.39
N GLY A 260 18.85 -7.55 -5.37
CA GLY A 260 19.65 -7.15 -4.19
C GLY A 260 19.91 -8.29 -3.21
N HIS A 261 19.61 -9.53 -3.61
CA HIS A 261 19.93 -10.74 -2.86
C HIS A 261 21.11 -11.49 -3.52
N LYS A 262 22.04 -11.98 -2.70
CA LYS A 262 23.24 -12.70 -3.15
C LYS A 262 23.33 -14.06 -2.46
N VAL A 263 23.58 -15.11 -3.24
CA VAL A 263 23.86 -16.45 -2.71
C VAL A 263 25.27 -16.47 -2.15
N LEU A 264 25.42 -16.78 -0.86
CA LEU A 264 26.72 -16.94 -0.20
C LEU A 264 27.20 -18.39 -0.22
N GLY A 265 26.26 -19.33 -0.08
CA GLY A 265 26.58 -20.74 -0.01
C GLY A 265 25.34 -21.61 -0.13
N LYS A 266 25.58 -22.87 -0.50
CA LYS A 266 24.58 -23.93 -0.58
C LYS A 266 25.10 -25.15 0.17
N SER A 267 24.30 -25.71 1.07
CA SER A 267 24.60 -26.95 1.77
C SER A 267 23.40 -27.88 1.70
N GLY A 268 23.48 -28.91 0.86
CA GLY A 268 22.33 -29.75 0.52
C GLY A 268 21.19 -28.91 -0.07
N ALA A 269 20.03 -28.96 0.59
CA ALA A 269 18.85 -28.15 0.23
C ALA A 269 18.82 -26.76 0.91
N GLY A 270 19.75 -26.48 1.82
CA GLY A 270 19.88 -25.19 2.49
C GLY A 270 20.65 -24.18 1.64
N VAL A 271 20.21 -22.93 1.65
CA VAL A 271 20.85 -21.81 0.95
C VAL A 271 21.04 -20.65 1.91
N GLU A 272 22.24 -20.10 1.93
CA GLU A 272 22.57 -18.89 2.67
C GLU A 272 22.54 -17.68 1.74
N ILE A 273 21.80 -16.64 2.12
CA ILE A 273 21.55 -15.44 1.31
C ILE A 273 21.93 -14.18 2.08
N GLU A 274 22.74 -13.33 1.48
CA GLU A 274 22.93 -11.94 1.89
C GLU A 274 21.89 -11.05 1.19
N SER A 275 21.24 -10.15 1.93
CA SER A 275 20.14 -9.33 1.41
C SER A 275 20.38 -7.85 1.66
N SER A 276 20.31 -7.05 0.60
CA SER A 276 20.35 -5.58 0.66
C SER A 276 18.97 -4.91 0.53
N ARG A 277 17.95 -5.70 0.14
CA ARG A 277 16.54 -5.31 0.04
C ARG A 277 15.67 -6.21 0.91
N TYR A 278 14.68 -5.63 1.57
CA TYR A 278 13.86 -6.32 2.57
C TYR A 278 12.41 -6.45 2.07
N PRO A 279 11.74 -7.60 2.25
CA PRO A 279 10.29 -7.59 2.19
C PRO A 279 9.75 -6.63 3.26
N PHE A 280 8.62 -6.00 3.00
CA PHE A 280 7.90 -5.25 4.03
C PHE A 280 7.42 -6.23 5.11
N CYS A 281 7.87 -6.02 6.34
CA CYS A 281 7.45 -6.82 7.49
C CYS A 281 6.27 -6.14 8.19
N PHE A 282 5.33 -6.95 8.65
CA PHE A 282 4.12 -6.49 9.31
C PHE A 282 4.18 -6.78 10.80
N ASP A 283 3.29 -6.16 11.57
CA ASP A 283 3.11 -6.46 12.99
C ASP A 283 2.69 -7.94 13.18
N ALA A 284 2.90 -8.48 14.38
CA ALA A 284 2.69 -9.92 14.58
C ALA A 284 1.21 -10.34 14.68
N ASP A 285 0.32 -9.45 15.17
CA ASP A 285 -1.06 -9.82 15.52
C ASP A 285 -1.97 -9.87 14.27
N PRO A 286 -2.55 -11.03 13.91
CA PRO A 286 -3.35 -11.16 12.70
C PRO A 286 -4.82 -10.74 12.87
N LYS A 287 -5.26 -10.28 14.06
CA LYS A 287 -6.68 -10.00 14.33
C LYS A 287 -6.93 -8.59 14.89
N ASN A 288 -5.97 -8.01 15.61
CA ASN A 288 -6.14 -6.69 16.23
C ASN A 288 -6.19 -5.58 15.17
N SER A 289 -7.16 -4.66 15.24
CA SER A 289 -7.27 -3.51 14.32
C SER A 289 -6.08 -2.54 14.44
N GLY A 290 -5.38 -2.54 15.57
CA GLY A 290 -4.12 -1.82 15.77
C GLY A 290 -2.91 -2.43 15.06
N SER A 291 -3.06 -3.54 14.35
CA SER A 291 -1.96 -4.26 13.68
C SER A 291 -2.04 -4.13 12.17
N THR A 292 -0.90 -3.87 11.52
CA THR A 292 -0.77 -3.88 10.05
C THR A 292 -1.05 -5.27 9.45
N ARG A 293 -0.79 -6.37 10.17
CA ARG A 293 -0.99 -7.74 9.66
C ARG A 293 -2.45 -8.08 9.49
N SER A 294 -3.31 -7.65 10.41
CA SER A 294 -4.70 -8.05 10.45
C SER A 294 -5.51 -7.63 9.23
N ILE A 295 -5.08 -6.59 8.52
CA ILE A 295 -5.78 -6.07 7.34
C ILE A 295 -5.33 -6.69 6.02
N THR A 296 -4.16 -7.32 5.98
CA THR A 296 -3.56 -7.82 4.73
C THR A 296 -4.31 -8.94 4.00
N PRO A 297 -5.20 -9.73 4.63
CA PRO A 297 -6.07 -10.63 3.86
C PRO A 297 -7.10 -9.91 3.00
N PHE A 298 -7.36 -8.62 3.25
CA PHE A 298 -8.50 -7.89 2.69
C PHE A 298 -8.13 -6.92 1.56
N PHE A 299 -6.84 -6.83 1.19
CA PHE A 299 -6.36 -6.07 0.04
C PHE A 299 -4.99 -6.60 -0.43
N PRO A 300 -4.57 -6.39 -1.70
CA PRO A 300 -3.50 -7.16 -2.33
C PRO A 300 -2.09 -6.61 -2.05
N PHE A 301 -1.75 -6.21 -0.82
CA PHE A 301 -0.43 -5.63 -0.50
C PHE A 301 0.71 -6.59 -0.90
N ASN A 302 0.63 -7.85 -0.52
CA ASN A 302 1.71 -8.80 -0.77
C ASN A 302 1.85 -9.14 -2.26
N GLN A 303 0.73 -9.19 -2.98
CA GLN A 303 0.69 -9.48 -4.40
C GLN A 303 1.26 -8.32 -5.21
N ASP A 304 0.97 -7.08 -4.82
CA ASP A 304 1.31 -5.90 -5.61
C ASP A 304 2.62 -5.25 -5.19
N LEU A 305 2.96 -5.25 -3.90
CA LEU A 305 4.07 -4.47 -3.34
C LEU A 305 5.12 -5.32 -2.60
N ASN A 306 4.89 -6.61 -2.34
CA ASN A 306 5.78 -7.37 -1.45
C ASN A 306 6.09 -8.78 -1.96
N ARG A 307 6.53 -8.89 -3.21
CA ARG A 307 6.86 -10.18 -3.84
C ARG A 307 8.32 -10.54 -3.62
N PHE A 308 8.57 -11.37 -2.61
CA PHE A 308 9.87 -12.01 -2.39
C PHE A 308 9.74 -13.52 -2.65
N THR A 309 10.09 -13.94 -3.86
CA THR A 309 9.67 -15.24 -4.39
C THR A 309 10.75 -16.30 -4.20
N LEU A 310 10.37 -17.48 -3.72
CA LEU A 310 11.17 -18.69 -3.75
C LEU A 310 10.69 -19.60 -4.89
N LYS A 311 11.60 -19.98 -5.79
CA LYS A 311 11.41 -21.07 -6.73
C LYS A 311 12.32 -22.23 -6.41
N VAL A 312 11.81 -23.46 -6.54
CA VAL A 312 12.61 -24.67 -6.40
C VAL A 312 12.52 -25.48 -7.69
N LYS A 313 13.66 -25.83 -8.26
CA LYS A 313 13.75 -26.67 -9.46
C LYS A 313 14.26 -28.06 -9.10
N ASN A 314 13.90 -29.03 -9.95
CA ASN A 314 14.37 -30.41 -9.86
C ASN A 314 14.02 -31.09 -8.52
N LEU A 315 12.88 -30.72 -7.94
CA LEU A 315 12.32 -31.42 -6.79
C LEU A 315 11.72 -32.76 -7.25
N THR A 316 12.21 -33.86 -6.69
CA THR A 316 11.73 -35.21 -7.02
C THR A 316 10.53 -35.62 -6.17
N ALA A 317 10.46 -35.13 -4.93
CA ALA A 317 9.32 -35.35 -4.05
C ALA A 317 8.09 -34.54 -4.48
N ALA A 318 6.89 -35.06 -4.23
CA ALA A 318 5.64 -34.35 -4.52
C ALA A 318 5.44 -33.08 -3.67
N LYS A 319 6.14 -32.99 -2.53
CA LYS A 319 6.09 -31.87 -1.59
C LYS A 319 7.44 -31.64 -0.95
N ALA A 320 7.67 -30.42 -0.46
CA ALA A 320 8.82 -30.11 0.38
C ALA A 320 8.44 -29.17 1.52
N LYS A 321 9.20 -29.28 2.62
CA LYS A 321 9.16 -28.32 3.72
C LYS A 321 10.15 -27.19 3.42
N VAL A 322 9.66 -25.96 3.47
CA VAL A 322 10.49 -24.76 3.41
C VAL A 322 10.54 -24.15 4.79
N THR A 323 11.76 -23.99 5.31
CA THR A 323 12.02 -23.30 6.57
C THR A 323 12.63 -21.94 6.27
N TRP A 324 12.01 -20.88 6.78
CA TRP A 324 12.52 -19.52 6.67
C TRP A 324 12.49 -18.87 8.06
N GLY A 325 13.66 -18.54 8.57
CA GLY A 325 13.83 -18.15 9.97
C GLY A 325 13.40 -19.28 10.91
N LYS A 326 12.42 -19.00 11.77
CA LYS A 326 11.93 -19.95 12.78
C LYS A 326 10.67 -20.71 12.35
N VAL A 327 10.16 -20.46 11.15
CA VAL A 327 8.89 -21.00 10.68
C VAL A 327 9.14 -21.99 9.55
N THR A 328 8.41 -23.10 9.58
CA THR A 328 8.37 -24.09 8.50
C THR A 328 6.96 -24.19 7.92
N ARG A 329 6.88 -24.25 6.59
CA ARG A 329 5.66 -24.47 5.81
C ARG A 329 5.89 -25.63 4.85
N GLU A 330 4.83 -26.35 4.49
CA GLU A 330 4.87 -27.40 3.47
C GLU A 330 4.21 -26.88 2.20
N PHE A 331 4.86 -27.11 1.05
CA PHE A 331 4.36 -26.73 -0.26
C PHE A 331 4.43 -27.92 -1.21
N SER A 332 3.54 -27.95 -2.20
CA SER A 332 3.63 -28.90 -3.29
C SER A 332 4.79 -28.55 -4.23
N LYS A 333 5.24 -29.54 -4.98
CA LYS A 333 6.23 -29.35 -6.05
C LYS A 333 5.78 -28.26 -7.03
N GLU A 334 4.52 -28.29 -7.45
CA GLU A 334 3.96 -27.36 -8.42
C GLU A 334 3.96 -25.92 -7.88
N GLN A 335 3.65 -25.73 -6.59
CA GLN A 335 3.73 -24.42 -5.94
C GLN A 335 5.16 -23.89 -5.93
N LEU A 336 6.14 -24.74 -5.60
CA LEU A 336 7.55 -24.34 -5.54
C LEU A 336 8.15 -24.12 -6.92
N GLU A 337 7.74 -24.87 -7.94
CA GLU A 337 8.18 -24.67 -9.32
C GLU A 337 7.59 -23.38 -9.93
N ALA A 338 6.32 -23.09 -9.63
CA ALA A 338 5.67 -21.85 -10.04
C ALA A 338 6.25 -20.62 -9.32
N GLY A 339 6.60 -20.78 -8.04
CA GLY A 339 7.16 -19.75 -7.19
C GLY A 339 6.21 -19.36 -6.05
N VAL A 340 6.74 -19.36 -4.83
CA VAL A 340 6.02 -19.02 -3.61
C VAL A 340 6.47 -17.66 -3.10
N ASN A 341 5.53 -16.74 -2.83
CA ASN A 341 5.87 -15.47 -2.19
C ASN A 341 6.12 -15.68 -0.69
N LEU A 342 7.39 -15.71 -0.29
CA LEU A 342 7.81 -15.93 1.09
C LEU A 342 7.17 -14.92 2.06
N ALA A 343 7.08 -13.64 1.66
CA ALA A 343 6.51 -12.58 2.50
C ALA A 343 4.99 -12.71 2.70
N ALA A 344 4.31 -13.48 1.86
CA ALA A 344 2.89 -13.77 2.01
C ALA A 344 2.62 -15.01 2.87
N GLU A 345 3.43 -16.06 2.71
CA GLU A 345 3.17 -17.37 3.31
C GLU A 345 3.72 -17.52 4.74
N PHE A 346 4.72 -16.71 5.10
CA PHE A 346 5.39 -16.77 6.39
C PHE A 346 4.98 -15.60 7.28
N PRO A 347 4.28 -15.86 8.41
CA PRO A 347 3.79 -14.81 9.30
C PRO A 347 4.89 -14.13 10.12
N SER A 348 6.08 -14.72 10.16
CA SER A 348 7.29 -14.10 10.67
C SER A 348 8.46 -14.45 9.76
N THR A 349 9.39 -13.52 9.67
CA THR A 349 10.49 -13.55 8.71
C THR A 349 11.83 -13.30 9.43
N PRO A 350 12.97 -13.73 8.86
CA PRO A 350 14.29 -13.31 9.32
C PRO A 350 14.52 -11.80 9.27
N PHE A 351 13.68 -11.05 8.54
CA PHE A 351 13.81 -9.61 8.36
C PHE A 351 13.08 -8.81 9.43
N ASP A 352 12.18 -9.40 10.22
CA ASP A 352 11.26 -8.67 11.10
C ASP A 352 12.00 -7.76 12.09
N GLU A 353 13.06 -8.25 12.74
CA GLU A 353 13.84 -7.46 13.69
C GLU A 353 14.57 -6.29 13.00
N ALA A 354 15.18 -6.55 11.84
CA ALA A 354 15.91 -5.53 11.09
C ALA A 354 14.96 -4.47 10.50
N PHE A 355 13.82 -4.90 9.95
CA PHE A 355 12.79 -4.00 9.44
C PHE A 355 12.15 -3.18 10.56
N GLY A 356 11.94 -3.77 11.74
CA GLY A 356 11.52 -3.06 12.95
C GLY A 356 12.49 -1.94 13.35
N LYS A 357 13.82 -2.17 13.24
CA LYS A 357 14.85 -1.14 13.44
C LYS A 357 14.75 -0.02 12.40
N VAL A 358 14.49 -0.34 11.13
CA VAL A 358 14.26 0.66 10.07
C VAL A 358 13.03 1.51 10.40
N LEU A 359 11.89 0.88 10.71
CA LEU A 359 10.67 1.58 11.11
C LEU A 359 10.88 2.47 12.33
N GLY A 360 11.64 2.00 13.33
CA GLY A 360 11.99 2.78 14.52
C GLY A 360 12.86 4.00 14.20
N ALA A 361 13.88 3.84 13.34
CA ALA A 361 14.73 4.94 12.91
C ALA A 361 13.94 5.99 12.11
N VAL A 362 13.07 5.55 11.19
CA VAL A 362 12.18 6.44 10.42
C VAL A 362 11.21 7.17 11.34
N ALA A 363 10.59 6.47 12.31
CA ALA A 363 9.69 7.09 13.27
C ALA A 363 10.39 8.18 14.09
N ASN A 364 11.60 7.89 14.59
CA ASN A 364 12.40 8.86 15.33
C ASN A 364 12.75 10.07 14.46
N LYS A 365 13.09 9.84 13.18
CA LYS A 365 13.39 10.92 12.24
C LYS A 365 12.17 11.83 12.00
N GLN A 366 10.98 11.27 11.79
CA GLN A 366 9.76 12.03 11.50
C GLN A 366 9.14 12.71 12.75
N ASN A 367 9.67 12.45 13.94
CA ASN A 367 9.26 13.15 15.17
C ASN A 367 9.80 14.58 15.26
N PHE A 368 10.90 14.87 14.54
CA PHE A 368 11.42 16.21 14.29
C PHE A 368 10.90 16.73 12.95
#